data_AF-A0A520MQV1-F1
#
_entry.id   AF-A0A520MQV1-F1
#
_cell.length_a   1.000
_cell.length_b   1.000
_cell.length_c   1.000
_cell.angle_alpha   90.00
_cell.angle_beta   90.00
_cell.angle_gamma   90.00
#
_symmetry.space_group_name_H-M   'P 1'
#
loop_
_entity.id
_entity.type
_entity.pdbx_description
1 polymer ?
#
loop_
_entity_poly.entity_id
_entity_poly.type
_entity_poly.pdbx_seq_one_letter_code
_entity_poly.pdbx_strand_id
1 'polypeptide(L)'
;MLVRTQILIFGLIGNIIIAGILLYMNVQNQNIQEKSSNNQYTSIVESAWVQSIDNSFANMNSWGPNGEKGEQYWNPYIEIGLFTEIGIEGFDYSNALIESFDQELRGDLFILVDEMFLDEIDEGNISFIKFFNETNEELTCLYAFDWADVGNSIDVCGDNNKLNYLRDDSTTDFLEKIKKRMSVTNEVIYAQESSGNINLHQIVAFPIYLKNEFGFNTDKLLGSVIIGRDLRQSMTVFESDLGVRTGIISQDKIIDAVFSDEFSQDNSLGINNISFNYIKEDILKNGLENMDSKNFEALGLSLTSVPVASTVNPDFALFF
;
A
#
# COMPACT_ATOMS: atom_id res chain seq x y z
N MET A 1 -76.11 -14.69 -1.21
CA MET A 1 -74.94 -15.19 -1.96
C MET A 1 -74.82 -16.68 -1.67
N LEU A 2 -74.78 -17.55 -2.68
CA LEU A 2 -74.73 -19.01 -2.49
C LEU A 2 -73.37 -19.42 -1.91
N VAL A 3 -73.36 -20.36 -0.96
CA VAL A 3 -72.15 -20.89 -0.27
C VAL A 3 -71.03 -21.27 -1.25
N ARG A 4 -71.38 -21.71 -2.47
CA ARG A 4 -70.44 -22.01 -3.56
C ARG A 4 -69.59 -20.81 -4.00
N THR A 5 -70.16 -19.61 -4.04
CA THR A 5 -69.43 -18.39 -4.44
C THR A 5 -68.46 -17.95 -3.34
N GLN A 6 -68.83 -18.15 -2.07
CA GLN A 6 -67.95 -17.85 -0.94
C GLN A 6 -66.73 -18.78 -0.91
N ILE A 7 -66.93 -20.09 -1.12
CA ILE A 7 -65.83 -21.07 -1.17
C ILE A 7 -64.86 -20.74 -2.33
N LEU A 8 -65.39 -20.34 -3.50
CA LEU A 8 -64.58 -19.95 -4.66
C LEU A 8 -63.75 -18.68 -4.38
N ILE A 9 -64.32 -17.69 -3.69
CA ILE A 9 -63.62 -16.47 -3.28
C ILE A 9 -62.54 -16.78 -2.24
N PHE A 10 -62.83 -17.62 -1.25
CA PHE A 10 -61.83 -18.05 -0.25
C PHE A 10 -60.66 -18.83 -0.89
N GLY A 11 -60.95 -19.70 -1.87
CA GLY A 11 -59.90 -20.40 -2.63
C GLY A 11 -59.04 -19.45 -3.47
N LEU A 12 -59.66 -18.46 -4.13
CA LEU A 12 -58.94 -17.45 -4.91
C LEU A 12 -58.04 -16.58 -4.03
N ILE A 13 -58.57 -16.07 -2.91
CA ILE A 13 -57.82 -15.25 -1.95
C ILE A 13 -56.68 -16.06 -1.32
N GLY A 14 -56.93 -17.32 -0.95
CA GLY A 14 -55.90 -18.22 -0.41
C GLY A 14 -54.72 -18.40 -1.37
N ASN A 15 -55.00 -18.63 -2.66
CA ASN A 15 -53.95 -18.76 -3.67
C ASN A 15 -53.17 -17.45 -3.88
N ILE A 16 -53.82 -16.29 -3.84
CA ILE A 16 -53.15 -14.98 -3.95
C ILE A 16 -52.23 -14.74 -2.75
N ILE A 17 -52.68 -15.08 -1.54
CA ILE A 17 -51.87 -14.96 -0.33
C ILE A 17 -50.64 -15.89 -0.39
N ILE A 18 -50.84 -17.15 -0.78
CA ILE A 18 -49.74 -18.11 -0.93
C ILE A 18 -48.73 -17.62 -1.98
N ALA A 19 -49.21 -17.15 -3.13
CA ALA A 19 -48.34 -16.59 -4.16
C ALA A 19 -47.55 -15.37 -3.65
N GLY A 20 -48.19 -14.49 -2.87
CA GLY A 20 -47.53 -13.34 -2.24
C GLY A 20 -46.45 -13.74 -1.24
N ILE A 21 -46.70 -14.75 -0.40
CA ILE A 21 -45.71 -15.27 0.55
C ILE A 21 -44.54 -15.91 -0.19
N LEU A 22 -44.81 -16.72 -1.23
CA LEU A 22 -43.76 -17.34 -2.04
C LEU A 22 -42.90 -16.30 -2.75
N LEU A 23 -43.50 -15.24 -3.28
CA LEU A 23 -42.77 -14.14 -3.92
C LEU A 23 -41.91 -13.41 -2.88
N TYR A 24 -42.46 -13.08 -1.71
CA TYR A 24 -41.70 -12.48 -0.62
C TYR A 24 -40.53 -13.35 -0.16
N MET A 25 -40.76 -14.66 0.03
CA MET A 25 -39.70 -15.60 0.39
C MET A 25 -38.65 -15.72 -0.71
N ASN A 26 -39.04 -15.72 -1.99
CA ASN A 26 -38.10 -15.77 -3.09
C ASN A 26 -37.21 -14.53 -3.13
N VAL A 27 -37.78 -13.34 -2.95
CA VAL A 27 -37.02 -12.08 -2.87
C VAL A 27 -36.07 -12.08 -1.66
N GLN A 28 -36.55 -12.53 -0.49
CA GLN A 28 -35.69 -12.62 0.70
C GLN A 28 -34.55 -13.64 0.51
N ASN A 29 -34.82 -14.79 -0.08
CA ASN A 29 -33.81 -15.80 -0.36
C ASN A 29 -32.77 -15.30 -1.38
N GLN A 30 -33.20 -14.58 -2.42
CA GLN A 30 -32.31 -13.95 -3.38
C GLN A 30 -31.40 -12.92 -2.69
N ASN A 31 -31.96 -12.02 -1.89
CA ASN A 31 -31.18 -11.03 -1.14
C ASN A 31 -30.16 -11.68 -0.18
N ILE A 32 -30.54 -12.77 0.49
CA ILE A 32 -29.64 -13.51 1.39
C ILE A 32 -28.51 -14.19 0.61
N GLN A 33 -28.83 -14.82 -0.53
CA GLN A 33 -27.83 -15.46 -1.39
C GLN A 33 -26.85 -14.45 -1.97
N GLU A 34 -27.35 -13.31 -2.46
CA GLU A 34 -26.51 -12.24 -2.97
C GLU A 34 -25.60 -11.68 -1.88
N LYS A 35 -26.15 -11.34 -0.71
CA LYS A 35 -25.34 -10.86 0.43
C LYS A 35 -24.28 -11.88 0.86
N SER A 36 -24.62 -13.17 0.88
CA SER A 36 -23.66 -14.22 1.22
C SER A 36 -22.55 -14.35 0.16
N SER A 37 -22.89 -14.24 -1.12
CA SER A 37 -21.93 -14.30 -2.22
C SER A 37 -21.00 -13.09 -2.20
N ASN A 38 -21.55 -11.90 -1.99
CA ASN A 38 -20.80 -10.65 -1.87
C ASN A 38 -19.82 -10.72 -0.70
N ASN A 39 -20.26 -11.16 0.49
CA ASN A 39 -19.38 -11.33 1.64
C ASN A 39 -18.23 -12.32 1.40
N GLN A 40 -18.50 -13.43 0.69
CA GLN A 40 -17.46 -14.41 0.34
C GLN A 40 -16.43 -13.81 -0.62
N TYR A 41 -16.90 -13.09 -1.65
CA TYR A 41 -16.03 -12.40 -2.59
C TYR A 41 -15.18 -11.33 -1.90
N THR A 42 -15.78 -10.48 -1.07
CA THR A 42 -15.07 -9.47 -0.27
C THR A 42 -13.97 -10.11 0.58
N SER A 43 -14.27 -11.22 1.26
CA SER A 43 -13.28 -11.90 2.10
C SER A 43 -12.09 -12.45 1.28
N ILE A 44 -12.34 -12.99 0.09
CA ILE A 44 -11.27 -13.46 -0.81
C ILE A 44 -10.40 -12.28 -1.26
N VAL A 45 -11.03 -11.21 -1.76
CA VAL A 45 -10.32 -10.01 -2.22
C VAL A 45 -9.51 -9.37 -1.09
N GLU A 46 -10.09 -9.25 0.11
CA GLU A 46 -9.39 -8.74 1.29
C GLU A 46 -8.17 -9.60 1.63
N SER A 47 -8.34 -10.93 1.73
CA SER A 47 -7.23 -11.82 2.06
C SER A 47 -6.08 -11.75 1.05
N ALA A 48 -6.41 -11.67 -0.24
CA ALA A 48 -5.41 -11.53 -1.29
C ALA A 48 -4.71 -10.16 -1.18
N TRP A 49 -5.46 -9.09 -0.89
CA TRP A 49 -4.90 -7.75 -0.74
C TRP A 49 -3.96 -7.67 0.46
N VAL A 50 -4.39 -8.16 1.62
CA VAL A 50 -3.56 -8.25 2.83
C VAL A 50 -2.29 -9.05 2.55
N GLN A 51 -2.40 -10.17 1.83
CA GLN A 51 -1.23 -10.96 1.46
C GLN A 51 -0.25 -10.18 0.55
N SER A 52 -0.76 -9.42 -0.43
CA SER A 52 0.07 -8.55 -1.28
C SER A 52 0.82 -7.49 -0.46
N ILE A 53 0.11 -6.84 0.46
CA ILE A 53 0.66 -5.84 1.38
C ILE A 53 1.71 -6.44 2.32
N ASP A 54 1.44 -7.60 2.90
CA ASP A 54 2.37 -8.29 3.79
C ASP A 54 3.62 -8.76 3.05
N ASN A 55 3.49 -9.26 1.81
CA ASN A 55 4.63 -9.63 0.98
C ASN A 55 5.53 -8.41 0.68
N SER A 56 4.90 -7.27 0.36
CA SER A 56 5.61 -6.00 0.14
C SER A 56 6.38 -5.57 1.39
N PHE A 57 5.75 -5.59 2.57
CA PHE A 57 6.44 -5.32 3.83
C PHE A 57 7.54 -6.32 4.12
N ALA A 58 7.33 -7.62 3.86
CA ALA A 58 8.34 -8.65 4.07
C ALA A 58 9.59 -8.41 3.20
N ASN A 59 9.41 -8.03 1.93
CA ASN A 59 10.53 -7.68 1.05
C ASN A 59 11.31 -6.48 1.58
N MET A 60 10.63 -5.37 1.92
CA MET A 60 11.31 -4.19 2.50
C MET A 60 11.98 -4.51 3.85
N ASN A 61 11.36 -5.34 4.70
CA ASN A 61 11.95 -5.77 5.97
C ASN A 61 13.20 -6.63 5.79
N SER A 62 13.32 -7.37 4.69
CA SER A 62 14.52 -8.18 4.39
C SER A 62 15.78 -7.34 4.21
N TRP A 63 15.64 -6.04 3.94
CA TRP A 63 16.74 -5.08 3.88
C TRP A 63 17.14 -4.50 5.24
N GLY A 64 16.44 -4.83 6.32
CA GLY A 64 16.77 -4.34 7.66
C GLY A 64 18.07 -4.93 8.25
N PRO A 65 18.49 -4.49 9.46
CA PRO A 65 19.74 -4.88 10.13
C PRO A 65 19.90 -6.39 10.38
N ASN A 66 18.76 -7.06 10.49
CA ASN A 66 18.62 -8.50 10.76
C ASN A 66 17.86 -9.21 9.62
N GLY A 67 17.68 -8.54 8.48
CA GLY A 67 17.01 -9.10 7.32
C GLY A 67 17.99 -9.86 6.42
N GLU A 68 17.48 -10.84 5.68
CA GLU A 68 18.31 -11.73 4.84
C GLU A 68 19.14 -10.97 3.80
N LYS A 69 18.58 -9.93 3.17
CA LYS A 69 19.30 -9.10 2.18
C LYS A 69 20.23 -8.11 2.87
N GLY A 70 19.76 -7.46 3.94
CA GLY A 70 20.44 -6.34 4.59
C GLY A 70 21.55 -6.70 5.57
N GLU A 71 21.51 -7.86 6.23
CA GLU A 71 22.39 -8.17 7.38
C GLU A 71 23.88 -7.92 7.12
N GLN A 72 24.35 -8.29 5.92
CA GLN A 72 25.75 -8.10 5.50
C GLN A 72 26.10 -6.62 5.29
N TYR A 73 25.18 -5.84 4.71
CA TYR A 73 25.38 -4.41 4.43
C TYR A 73 25.46 -3.58 5.70
N TRP A 74 24.85 -4.06 6.80
CA TRP A 74 24.84 -3.35 8.09
C TRP A 74 25.95 -3.79 9.05
N ASN A 75 26.98 -4.51 8.57
CA ASN A 75 28.10 -4.97 9.38
C ASN A 75 29.42 -4.28 8.94
N PRO A 76 30.09 -3.51 9.81
CA PRO A 76 31.33 -2.81 9.47
C PRO A 76 32.51 -3.74 9.11
N TYR A 77 32.49 -5.00 9.57
CA TYR A 77 33.58 -5.96 9.38
C TYR A 77 33.38 -6.86 8.15
N ILE A 78 32.31 -6.66 7.38
CA ILE A 78 32.05 -7.39 6.14
C ILE A 78 32.37 -6.47 4.97
N GLU A 79 33.35 -6.88 4.16
CA GLU A 79 33.61 -6.25 2.88
C GLU A 79 32.51 -6.65 1.88
N ILE A 80 31.91 -5.65 1.25
CA ILE A 80 30.86 -5.85 0.25
C ILE A 80 31.50 -5.74 -1.13
N GLY A 81 31.51 -6.84 -1.88
CA GLY A 81 32.14 -6.90 -3.20
C GLY A 81 31.67 -5.79 -4.15
N LEU A 82 30.36 -5.50 -4.17
CA LEU A 82 29.78 -4.41 -4.95
C LEU A 82 30.48 -3.06 -4.69
N PHE A 83 30.75 -2.74 -3.42
CA PHE A 83 31.35 -1.45 -3.05
C PHE A 83 32.84 -1.38 -3.37
N THR A 84 33.54 -2.53 -3.39
CA THR A 84 34.94 -2.59 -3.84
C THR A 84 35.09 -2.29 -5.33
N GLU A 85 34.11 -2.69 -6.15
CA GLU A 85 34.13 -2.43 -7.59
C GLU A 85 33.91 -0.95 -7.92
N ILE A 86 33.16 -0.22 -7.07
CA ILE A 86 32.97 1.24 -7.17
C ILE A 86 34.27 1.99 -6.88
N GLY A 87 35.23 1.35 -6.18
CA GLY A 87 36.57 1.90 -5.94
C GLY A 87 36.62 2.97 -4.84
N ILE A 88 35.71 2.92 -3.87
CA ILE A 88 35.78 3.78 -2.68
C ILE A 88 36.75 3.15 -1.67
N GLU A 89 37.94 3.75 -1.54
CA GLU A 89 39.05 3.23 -0.73
C GLU A 89 39.45 4.20 0.40
N GLY A 90 40.21 3.71 1.38
CA GLY A 90 40.82 4.53 2.44
C GLY A 90 40.01 4.62 3.74
N PHE A 91 39.09 3.68 3.95
CA PHE A 91 38.23 3.61 5.13
C PHE A 91 38.80 2.71 6.23
N ASP A 92 38.39 2.99 7.47
CA ASP A 92 38.81 2.23 8.65
C ASP A 92 37.96 0.95 8.82
N TYR A 93 36.68 1.00 8.45
CA TYR A 93 35.82 -0.17 8.31
C TYR A 93 35.98 -0.84 6.93
N SER A 94 35.81 -2.16 6.89
CA SER A 94 35.79 -2.92 5.63
C SER A 94 34.53 -2.63 4.80
N ASN A 95 33.47 -2.17 5.45
CA ASN A 95 32.21 -1.82 4.79
C ASN A 95 32.12 -0.32 4.51
N ALA A 96 32.28 0.06 3.25
CA ALA A 96 32.21 1.45 2.79
C ALA A 96 30.88 2.15 3.11
N LEU A 97 29.75 1.42 3.13
CA LEU A 97 28.44 1.97 3.48
C LEU A 97 28.41 2.42 4.95
N ILE A 98 28.92 1.57 5.85
CA ILE A 98 28.96 1.89 7.28
C ILE A 98 29.92 3.04 7.56
N GLU A 99 31.08 3.09 6.91
CA GLU A 99 32.00 4.21 7.06
C GLU A 99 31.39 5.52 6.55
N SER A 100 30.82 5.50 5.34
CA SER A 100 30.19 6.69 4.75
C SER A 100 29.02 7.18 5.61
N PHE A 101 28.30 6.26 6.25
CA PHE A 101 27.23 6.62 7.19
C PHE A 101 27.79 7.19 8.50
N ASP A 102 28.78 6.55 9.12
CA ASP A 102 29.40 7.00 10.39
C ASP A 102 30.10 8.35 10.25
N GLN A 103 30.75 8.59 9.11
CA GLN A 103 31.43 9.86 8.80
C GLN A 103 30.52 10.90 8.12
N GLU A 104 29.24 10.56 7.88
CA GLU A 104 28.25 11.42 7.19
C GLU A 104 28.71 11.91 5.80
N LEU A 105 29.44 11.07 5.06
CA LEU A 105 29.93 11.35 3.70
C LEU A 105 28.78 11.24 2.68
N ARG A 106 27.94 12.27 2.60
CA ARG A 106 26.68 12.26 1.82
C ARG A 106 26.86 11.85 0.35
N GLY A 107 27.93 12.29 -0.31
CA GLY A 107 28.19 11.98 -1.72
C GLY A 107 28.46 10.49 -1.94
N ASP A 108 29.36 9.92 -1.14
CA ASP A 108 29.72 8.50 -1.21
C ASP A 108 28.53 7.64 -0.77
N LEU A 109 27.82 8.06 0.29
CA LEU A 109 26.62 7.39 0.77
C LEU A 109 25.52 7.33 -0.30
N PHE A 110 25.31 8.39 -1.07
CA PHE A 110 24.35 8.39 -2.18
C PHE A 110 24.73 7.34 -3.24
N ILE A 111 25.99 7.31 -3.70
CA ILE A 111 26.45 6.37 -4.72
C ILE A 111 26.31 4.91 -4.23
N LEU A 112 26.68 4.65 -2.98
CA LEU A 112 26.59 3.31 -2.39
C LEU A 112 25.15 2.83 -2.23
N VAL A 113 24.24 3.74 -1.84
CA VAL A 113 22.81 3.43 -1.71
C VAL A 113 22.17 3.22 -3.08
N ASP A 114 22.52 4.03 -4.07
CA ASP A 114 22.07 3.88 -5.46
C ASP A 114 22.39 2.49 -6.00
N GLU A 115 23.66 2.06 -5.90
CA GLU A 115 24.03 0.73 -6.37
C GLU A 115 23.50 -0.42 -5.50
N MET A 116 23.40 -0.22 -4.18
CA MET A 116 22.85 -1.25 -3.28
C MET A 116 21.39 -1.59 -3.61
N PHE A 117 20.61 -0.62 -4.07
CA PHE A 117 19.16 -0.77 -4.29
C PHE A 117 18.74 -0.75 -5.75
N LEU A 118 19.68 -0.69 -6.70
CA LEU A 118 19.41 -0.59 -8.14
C LEU A 118 18.39 -1.63 -8.63
N ASP A 119 18.63 -2.92 -8.35
CA ASP A 119 17.74 -4.00 -8.77
C ASP A 119 16.33 -3.87 -8.16
N GLU A 120 16.22 -3.45 -6.89
CA GLU A 120 14.92 -3.32 -6.22
C GLU A 120 14.11 -2.13 -6.74
N ILE A 121 14.81 -1.07 -7.12
CA ILE A 121 14.22 0.11 -7.75
C ILE A 121 13.76 -0.25 -9.16
N ASP A 122 14.59 -0.93 -9.95
CA ASP A 122 14.26 -1.37 -11.31
C ASP A 122 13.07 -2.35 -11.34
N GLU A 123 12.96 -3.23 -10.34
CA GLU A 123 11.83 -4.15 -10.19
C GLU A 123 10.57 -3.50 -9.59
N GLY A 124 10.65 -2.26 -9.09
CA GLY A 124 9.53 -1.58 -8.44
C GLY A 124 9.14 -2.21 -7.11
N ASN A 125 10.11 -2.78 -6.40
CA ASN A 125 9.96 -3.31 -5.05
C ASN A 125 10.17 -2.21 -3.99
N ILE A 126 10.94 -1.18 -4.34
CA ILE A 126 11.22 0.00 -3.52
C ILE A 126 11.03 1.25 -4.40
N SER A 127 10.32 2.26 -3.88
CA SER A 127 10.15 3.55 -4.56
C SER A 127 11.09 4.62 -4.01
N PHE A 128 11.51 4.50 -2.75
CA PHE A 128 12.48 5.42 -2.16
C PHE A 128 13.22 4.85 -0.97
N ILE A 129 14.39 5.43 -0.69
CA ILE A 129 15.15 5.19 0.53
C ILE A 129 15.65 6.52 1.09
N LYS A 130 15.47 6.75 2.39
CA LYS A 130 15.99 7.91 3.13
C LYS A 130 16.88 7.47 4.28
N PHE A 131 18.06 8.08 4.38
CA PHE A 131 18.98 7.89 5.49
C PHE A 131 19.01 9.14 6.37
N PHE A 132 18.95 8.93 7.68
CA PHE A 132 19.01 9.98 8.67
C PHE A 132 20.14 9.69 9.65
N ASN A 133 20.86 10.72 10.09
CA ASN A 133 21.91 10.57 11.10
C ASN A 133 21.33 10.40 12.52
N GLU A 134 22.23 10.33 13.51
CA GLU A 134 21.89 10.27 14.93
C GLU A 134 20.97 11.41 15.39
N THR A 135 21.07 12.59 14.77
CA THR A 135 20.26 13.79 15.10
C THR A 135 18.95 13.92 14.30
N ASN A 136 18.62 12.92 13.48
CA ASN A 136 17.46 12.92 12.56
C ASN A 136 17.60 13.91 11.38
N GLU A 137 18.81 14.34 11.04
CA GLU A 137 19.07 15.09 9.81
C GLU A 137 19.16 14.12 8.63
N GLU A 138 18.50 14.44 7.51
CA GLU A 138 18.59 13.64 6.28
C GLU A 138 20.00 13.76 5.68
N LEU A 139 20.65 12.61 5.51
CA LEU A 139 21.98 12.51 4.90
C LEU A 139 21.89 12.28 3.39
N THR A 140 21.01 11.37 2.99
CA THR A 140 20.76 11.05 1.59
C THR A 140 19.33 10.57 1.37
N CYS A 141 18.83 10.80 0.17
CA CYS A 141 17.54 10.31 -0.30
C CYS A 141 17.68 9.83 -1.74
N LEU A 142 17.22 8.61 -1.98
CA LEU A 142 17.11 8.00 -3.31
C LEU A 142 15.64 7.81 -3.65
N TYR A 143 15.25 8.17 -4.86
CA TYR A 143 13.88 8.04 -5.36
C TYR A 143 13.89 7.41 -6.75
N ALA A 144 12.98 6.45 -6.97
CA ALA A 144 12.81 5.72 -8.21
C ALA A 144 12.11 6.59 -9.27
N PHE A 145 12.87 7.40 -10.00
CA PHE A 145 12.33 8.30 -11.04
C PHE A 145 11.63 7.57 -12.20
N ASP A 146 12.12 6.40 -12.59
CA ASP A 146 11.58 5.65 -13.74
C ASP A 146 10.13 5.17 -13.50
N TRP A 147 9.74 5.03 -12.24
CA TRP A 147 8.36 4.72 -11.82
C TRP A 147 7.53 5.98 -11.53
N ALA A 148 8.15 7.15 -11.53
CA ALA A 148 7.50 8.42 -11.22
C ALA A 148 6.73 9.02 -12.41
N ASP A 149 7.03 8.58 -13.65
CA ASP A 149 6.43 9.11 -14.88
C ASP A 149 5.02 8.57 -15.18
N VAL A 150 4.45 7.74 -14.30
CA VAL A 150 3.05 7.29 -14.36
C VAL A 150 2.21 7.96 -13.27
N GLY A 151 1.48 9.02 -13.63
CA GLY A 151 0.42 9.63 -12.80
C GLY A 151 0.89 10.56 -11.66
N ASN A 152 0.13 10.58 -10.56
CA ASN A 152 0.33 11.45 -9.39
C ASN A 152 1.50 11.00 -8.48
N SER A 153 2.63 10.59 -9.07
CA SER A 153 3.81 10.20 -8.30
C SER A 153 4.43 11.41 -7.62
N ILE A 154 4.77 11.25 -6.34
CA ILE A 154 5.39 12.30 -5.54
C ILE A 154 6.83 11.91 -5.26
N ASP A 155 7.77 12.73 -5.73
CA ASP A 155 9.19 12.63 -5.36
C ASP A 155 9.37 12.97 -3.89
N VAL A 156 9.53 11.95 -3.05
CA VAL A 156 9.67 12.15 -1.61
C VAL A 156 11.03 12.75 -1.21
N CYS A 157 12.00 12.80 -2.12
CA CYS A 157 13.29 13.45 -1.91
C CYS A 157 13.22 14.96 -2.16
N GLY A 158 12.14 15.47 -2.75
CA GLY A 158 11.94 16.90 -2.95
C GLY A 158 11.78 17.66 -1.62
N ASP A 159 12.53 18.74 -1.44
CA ASP A 159 12.55 19.57 -0.20
C ASP A 159 11.16 20.10 0.23
N ASN A 160 10.25 20.26 -0.74
CA ASN A 160 8.92 20.82 -0.53
C ASN A 160 7.84 19.75 -0.27
N ASN A 161 8.22 18.47 -0.34
CA ASN A 161 7.32 17.33 -0.20
C ASN A 161 7.44 16.77 1.21
N LYS A 162 6.31 16.37 1.79
CA LYS A 162 6.24 15.96 3.19
C LYS A 162 5.72 14.54 3.31
N LEU A 163 6.33 13.80 4.23
CA LEU A 163 5.80 12.53 4.71
C LEU A 163 4.90 12.83 5.91
N ASN A 164 3.61 12.52 5.77
CA ASN A 164 2.63 12.62 6.85
C ASN A 164 2.38 11.22 7.42
N TYR A 165 2.78 11.04 8.66
CA TYR A 165 2.61 9.80 9.41
C TYR A 165 1.22 9.76 10.06
N LEU A 166 0.71 8.56 10.34
CA LEU A 166 -0.63 8.41 10.91
C LEU A 166 -0.65 8.64 12.42
N ARG A 167 0.48 8.35 13.08
CA ARG A 167 0.60 8.31 14.55
C ARG A 167 1.61 9.33 15.09
N ASP A 168 2.20 10.13 14.21
CA ASP A 168 3.32 11.01 14.48
C ASP A 168 3.13 12.36 13.76
N ASP A 169 3.49 13.43 14.45
CA ASP A 169 3.29 14.80 13.95
C ASP A 169 4.40 15.22 12.96
N SER A 170 5.54 14.52 12.96
CA SER A 170 6.70 14.81 12.11
C SER A 170 7.59 13.58 11.89
N THR A 171 8.43 13.64 10.85
CA THR A 171 9.51 12.65 10.61
C THR A 171 10.42 12.51 11.82
N THR A 172 10.76 13.63 12.48
CA THR A 172 11.63 13.62 13.66
C THR A 172 10.98 12.84 14.81
N ASP A 173 9.69 13.06 15.10
CA ASP A 173 8.98 12.34 16.16
C ASP A 173 8.88 10.84 15.88
N PHE A 174 8.62 10.49 14.62
CA PHE A 174 8.58 9.10 14.15
C PHE A 174 9.94 8.40 14.35
N LEU A 175 11.03 9.04 13.92
CA LEU A 175 12.38 8.48 14.05
C LEU A 175 12.81 8.35 15.51
N GLU A 176 12.47 9.31 16.39
CA GLU A 176 12.74 9.24 17.83
C GLU A 176 12.05 8.04 18.49
N LYS A 177 10.81 7.72 18.09
CA LYS A 177 10.11 6.53 18.59
C LYS A 177 10.78 5.24 18.14
N ILE A 178 11.23 5.17 16.90
CA ILE A 178 11.91 3.99 16.34
C ILE A 178 13.23 3.74 17.07
N LYS A 179 14.03 4.80 17.27
CA LYS A 179 15.29 4.74 18.04
C LYS A 179 15.05 4.20 19.45
N LYS A 180 14.02 4.68 20.15
CA LYS A 180 13.67 4.19 21.51
C LYS A 180 13.19 2.75 21.54
N ARG A 181 12.45 2.30 20.53
CA ARG A 181 11.96 0.92 20.45
C ARG A 181 13.04 -0.06 19.99
N MET A 182 14.09 0.43 19.34
CA MET A 182 15.16 -0.38 18.74
C MET A 182 14.58 -1.46 17.80
N SER A 183 13.48 -1.16 17.12
CA SER A 183 12.72 -2.13 16.35
C SER A 183 12.38 -1.61 14.96
N VAL A 184 12.24 -2.52 14.03
CA VAL A 184 11.68 -2.22 12.71
C VAL A 184 10.21 -1.84 12.88
N THR A 185 9.77 -0.81 12.16
CA THR A 185 8.40 -0.31 12.17
C THR A 185 7.86 -0.27 10.75
N ASN A 186 6.69 -0.88 10.56
CA ASN A 186 5.95 -0.88 9.31
C ASN A 186 4.76 0.06 9.43
N GLU A 187 4.56 0.95 8.46
CA GLU A 187 3.44 1.88 8.44
C GLU A 187 3.03 2.19 7.00
N VAL A 188 1.77 2.60 6.80
CA VAL A 188 1.33 3.25 5.56
C VAL A 188 1.23 4.73 5.84
N ILE A 189 1.86 5.55 5.01
CA ILE A 189 1.94 7.00 5.19
C ILE A 189 1.49 7.73 3.93
N TYR A 190 1.18 9.01 4.07
CA TYR A 190 0.95 9.88 2.93
C TYR A 190 2.23 10.60 2.57
N ALA A 191 2.56 10.69 1.28
CA ALA A 191 3.40 11.78 0.82
C ALA A 191 2.50 12.89 0.26
N GLN A 192 2.90 14.14 0.49
CA GLN A 192 2.13 15.31 0.09
C GLN A 192 3.04 16.35 -0.54
N GLU A 193 2.64 16.83 -1.71
CA GLU A 193 3.28 17.96 -2.37
C GLU A 193 2.71 19.30 -1.90
N SER A 194 3.49 20.36 -2.11
CA SER A 194 3.03 21.75 -1.92
C SER A 194 1.85 22.13 -2.82
N SER A 195 1.66 21.43 -3.95
CA SER A 195 0.50 21.57 -4.85
C SER A 195 -0.82 21.08 -4.23
N GLY A 196 -0.74 20.27 -3.17
CA GLY A 196 -1.87 19.58 -2.55
C GLY A 196 -2.11 18.15 -3.08
N ASN A 197 -1.29 17.68 -4.03
CA ASN A 197 -1.29 16.28 -4.44
C ASN A 197 -0.87 15.38 -3.28
N ILE A 198 -1.51 14.21 -3.16
CA ILE A 198 -1.20 13.20 -2.15
C ILE A 198 -1.13 11.82 -2.79
N ASN A 199 -0.19 11.00 -2.34
CA ASN A 199 -0.11 9.58 -2.65
C ASN A 199 0.21 8.79 -1.38
N LEU A 200 0.07 7.47 -1.47
CA LEU A 200 0.30 6.57 -0.34
C LEU A 200 1.55 5.74 -0.54
N HIS A 201 2.32 5.60 0.53
CA HIS A 201 3.49 4.74 0.57
C HIS A 201 3.40 3.76 1.72
N GLN A 202 3.79 2.53 1.46
CA GLN A 202 4.17 1.59 2.50
C GLN A 202 5.60 1.92 2.91
N ILE A 203 5.87 2.08 4.20
CA ILE A 203 7.22 2.30 4.70
C ILE A 203 7.64 1.26 5.72
N VAL A 204 8.93 0.95 5.67
CA VAL A 204 9.65 0.19 6.69
C VAL A 204 10.78 1.07 7.19
N ALA A 205 10.82 1.29 8.50
CA ALA A 205 11.84 2.13 9.11
C ALA A 205 12.53 1.41 10.26
N PHE A 206 13.85 1.54 10.33
CA PHE A 206 14.66 0.88 11.36
C PHE A 206 15.87 1.71 11.77
N PRO A 207 16.30 1.62 13.04
CA PRO A 207 17.54 2.24 13.49
C PRO A 207 18.74 1.36 13.13
N ILE A 208 19.88 2.01 12.86
CA ILE A 208 21.15 1.35 12.54
C ILE A 208 22.14 1.62 13.65
N TYR A 209 22.59 0.54 14.29
CA TYR A 209 23.63 0.58 15.31
C TYR A 209 24.89 -0.03 14.75
N LEU A 210 26.04 0.53 15.14
CA LEU A 210 27.32 -0.04 14.78
C LEU A 210 27.43 -1.45 15.40
N LYS A 211 27.81 -2.46 14.62
CA LYS A 211 28.06 -3.81 15.12
C LYS A 211 29.52 -3.97 15.57
N ASN A 212 29.78 -4.89 16.49
CA ASN A 212 31.14 -5.31 16.86
C ASN A 212 31.65 -6.45 15.97
N GLU A 213 32.89 -6.89 16.18
CA GLU A 213 33.55 -7.96 15.41
C GLU A 213 32.82 -9.32 15.45
N PHE A 214 31.90 -9.50 16.40
CA PHE A 214 31.08 -10.70 16.55
C PHE A 214 29.66 -10.53 15.96
N GLY A 215 29.38 -9.39 15.31
CA GLY A 215 28.08 -9.10 14.69
C GLY A 215 26.99 -8.61 15.64
N PHE A 216 27.30 -8.33 16.91
CA PHE A 216 26.33 -7.78 17.86
C PHE A 216 26.29 -6.25 17.80
N ASN A 217 25.09 -5.67 17.87
CA ASN A 217 24.90 -4.22 17.98
C ASN A 217 25.60 -3.68 19.23
N THR A 218 26.32 -2.57 19.04
CA THR A 218 26.89 -1.75 20.12
C THR A 218 25.90 -0.67 20.54
N ASP A 219 26.24 0.12 21.55
CA ASP A 219 25.44 1.27 21.99
C ASP A 219 25.56 2.48 21.04
N LYS A 220 26.45 2.45 20.05
CA LYS A 220 26.62 3.53 19.08
C LYS A 220 25.55 3.43 17.99
N LEU A 221 24.58 4.32 18.03
CA LEU A 221 23.63 4.55 16.94
C LEU A 221 24.36 5.27 15.81
N LEU A 222 24.21 4.85 14.56
CA LEU A 222 24.68 5.62 13.39
C LEU A 222 23.56 6.51 12.84
N GLY A 223 22.32 6.03 12.93
CA GLY A 223 21.16 6.75 12.46
C GLY A 223 19.95 5.87 12.24
N SER A 224 19.08 6.28 11.33
CA SER A 224 17.88 5.53 10.96
C SER A 224 17.69 5.53 9.45
N VAL A 225 17.08 4.47 8.93
CA VAL A 225 16.74 4.35 7.51
C VAL A 225 15.24 4.18 7.37
N ILE A 226 14.65 4.84 6.37
CA ILE A 226 13.28 4.64 5.92
C ILE A 226 13.34 4.12 4.49
N ILE A 227 12.83 2.92 4.27
CA ILE A 227 12.59 2.36 2.94
C ILE A 227 11.10 2.49 2.67
N GLY A 228 10.74 2.97 1.48
CA GLY A 228 9.36 3.13 1.07
C GLY A 228 9.07 2.46 -0.26
N ARG A 229 7.80 2.08 -0.42
CA ARG A 229 7.23 1.58 -1.68
C ARG A 229 5.93 2.32 -1.96
N ASP A 230 5.77 2.76 -3.19
CA ASP A 230 4.52 3.37 -3.65
C ASP A 230 3.42 2.31 -3.68
N LEU A 231 2.31 2.58 -3.00
CA LEU A 231 1.22 1.61 -2.87
C LEU A 231 0.58 1.24 -4.22
N ARG A 232 0.71 2.11 -5.24
CA ARG A 232 0.23 1.83 -6.60
C ARG A 232 0.96 0.66 -7.25
N GLN A 233 2.20 0.40 -6.89
CA GLN A 233 2.93 -0.78 -7.39
C GLN A 233 2.26 -2.05 -6.85
N SER A 234 1.95 -2.08 -5.54
CA SER A 234 1.20 -3.18 -4.92
C SER A 234 -0.19 -3.35 -5.54
N MET A 235 -0.85 -2.23 -5.86
CA MET A 235 -2.13 -2.23 -6.60
C MET A 235 -1.98 -2.82 -8.00
N THR A 236 -0.97 -2.41 -8.77
CA THR A 236 -0.74 -2.87 -10.15
C THR A 236 -0.50 -4.38 -10.22
N VAL A 237 0.32 -4.90 -9.30
CA VAL A 237 0.55 -6.36 -9.17
C VAL A 237 -0.78 -7.06 -8.84
N PHE A 238 -1.54 -6.51 -7.90
CA PHE A 238 -2.83 -7.06 -7.49
C PHE A 238 -3.86 -7.09 -8.63
N GLU A 239 -3.94 -6.02 -9.42
CA GLU A 239 -4.79 -5.94 -10.61
C GLU A 239 -4.43 -7.01 -11.63
N SER A 240 -3.13 -7.22 -11.86
CA SER A 240 -2.63 -8.23 -12.79
C SER A 240 -2.97 -9.65 -12.32
N ASP A 241 -2.83 -9.93 -11.01
CA ASP A 241 -3.03 -11.27 -10.46
C ASP A 241 -4.51 -11.68 -10.39
N LEU A 242 -5.40 -10.75 -10.08
CA LEU A 242 -6.84 -11.03 -9.90
C LEU A 242 -7.71 -10.56 -11.07
N GLY A 243 -7.17 -9.78 -12.01
CA GLY A 243 -7.93 -9.24 -13.13
C GLY A 243 -9.01 -8.24 -12.70
N VAL A 244 -8.69 -7.41 -11.70
CA VAL A 244 -9.57 -6.35 -11.16
C VAL A 244 -8.97 -4.98 -11.46
N ARG A 245 -9.75 -3.91 -11.35
CA ARG A 245 -9.19 -2.55 -11.22
C ARG A 245 -9.20 -2.11 -9.77
N THR A 246 -8.32 -1.19 -9.42
CA THR A 246 -8.10 -0.75 -8.05
C THR A 246 -8.18 0.77 -7.92
N GLY A 247 -8.60 1.23 -6.75
CA GLY A 247 -8.54 2.63 -6.36
C GLY A 247 -8.43 2.77 -4.86
N ILE A 248 -7.98 3.94 -4.40
CA ILE A 248 -7.89 4.25 -2.97
C ILE A 248 -8.72 5.48 -2.68
N ILE A 249 -9.59 5.35 -1.68
CA ILE A 249 -10.30 6.47 -1.10
C ILE A 249 -9.69 6.84 0.24
N SER A 250 -9.38 8.12 0.39
CA SER A 250 -9.06 8.74 1.66
C SER A 250 -9.65 10.14 1.72
N GLN A 251 -10.12 10.55 2.90
CA GLN A 251 -10.68 11.89 3.16
C GLN A 251 -11.78 12.31 2.15
N ASP A 252 -12.72 11.40 1.85
CA ASP A 252 -13.80 11.60 0.87
C ASP A 252 -13.30 11.98 -0.54
N LYS A 253 -12.09 11.55 -0.90
CA LYS A 253 -11.50 11.72 -2.23
C LYS A 253 -10.90 10.41 -2.69
N ILE A 254 -10.99 10.15 -3.99
CA ILE A 254 -10.13 9.14 -4.62
C ILE A 254 -8.75 9.78 -4.74
N ILE A 255 -7.82 9.31 -3.92
CA ILE A 255 -6.45 9.81 -3.87
C ILE A 255 -5.57 9.09 -4.86
N ASP A 256 -5.96 7.86 -5.22
CA ASP A 256 -5.25 7.06 -6.20
C ASP A 256 -6.20 6.14 -6.99
N ALA A 257 -5.93 5.96 -8.27
CA ALA A 257 -6.63 5.00 -9.11
C ALA A 257 -5.70 4.64 -10.26
N VAL A 258 -5.50 3.34 -10.52
CA VAL A 258 -4.79 2.87 -11.71
C VAL A 258 -5.74 2.94 -12.91
N PHE A 259 -6.33 4.11 -13.13
CA PHE A 259 -6.79 4.51 -14.44
C PHE A 259 -5.63 5.25 -15.06
N SER A 260 -4.83 4.50 -15.80
CA SER A 260 -3.99 5.08 -16.83
C SER A 260 -4.85 6.10 -17.58
N ASP A 261 -4.43 7.36 -17.57
CA ASP A 261 -4.85 8.56 -18.35
C ASP A 261 -6.18 8.56 -19.13
N GLU A 262 -6.78 9.74 -19.31
CA GLU A 262 -7.93 9.95 -20.21
C GLU A 262 -7.76 9.36 -21.63
N PHE A 263 -6.52 9.03 -22.04
CA PHE A 263 -6.15 8.46 -23.32
C PHE A 263 -5.90 6.96 -23.35
N SER A 264 -5.73 6.29 -22.21
CA SER A 264 -5.50 4.84 -22.16
C SER A 264 -6.83 4.12 -22.06
N GLN A 265 -7.33 3.72 -23.22
CA GLN A 265 -8.40 2.75 -23.31
C GLN A 265 -7.85 1.37 -22.95
N ASP A 266 -7.85 1.04 -21.66
CA ASP A 266 -7.69 -0.35 -21.28
C ASP A 266 -9.01 -1.11 -21.46
N ASN A 267 -9.23 -1.56 -22.70
CA ASN A 267 -10.40 -2.34 -23.07
C ASN A 267 -10.35 -3.79 -22.54
N SER A 268 -9.32 -4.20 -21.79
CA SER A 268 -9.14 -5.59 -21.34
C SER A 268 -10.11 -6.01 -20.23
N LEU A 269 -10.51 -5.09 -19.35
CA LEU A 269 -11.43 -5.36 -18.23
C LEU A 269 -12.83 -4.75 -18.42
N GLY A 270 -13.12 -4.14 -19.57
CA GLY A 270 -14.46 -3.63 -19.89
C GLY A 270 -14.91 -2.39 -19.09
N ILE A 271 -14.07 -1.84 -18.20
CA ILE A 271 -14.37 -0.62 -17.44
C ILE A 271 -13.97 0.61 -18.26
N ASN A 272 -14.94 1.29 -18.87
CA ASN A 272 -14.70 2.55 -19.58
C ASN A 272 -14.76 3.77 -18.64
N ASN A 273 -14.23 4.91 -19.07
CA ASN A 273 -14.24 6.16 -18.29
C ASN A 273 -15.63 6.58 -17.82
N ILE A 274 -16.69 6.25 -18.56
CA ILE A 274 -18.07 6.58 -18.20
C ILE A 274 -18.52 5.75 -16.98
N SER A 275 -18.23 4.45 -17.01
CA SER A 275 -18.55 3.51 -15.92
C SER A 275 -17.76 3.87 -14.67
N PHE A 276 -16.47 4.19 -14.83
CA PHE A 276 -15.64 4.65 -13.72
C PHE A 276 -16.14 5.96 -13.11
N ASN A 277 -16.45 6.98 -13.92
CA ASN A 277 -16.98 8.25 -13.43
C ASN A 277 -18.32 8.08 -12.70
N TYR A 278 -19.20 7.23 -13.24
CA TYR A 278 -20.46 6.90 -12.57
C TYR A 278 -20.23 6.26 -11.21
N ILE A 279 -19.34 5.26 -11.13
CA ILE A 279 -19.02 4.59 -9.88
C ILE A 279 -18.38 5.59 -8.91
N LYS A 280 -17.40 6.38 -9.35
CA LYS A 280 -16.78 7.45 -8.55
C LYS A 280 -17.80 8.41 -7.94
N GLU A 281 -18.74 8.92 -8.75
CA GLU A 281 -19.81 9.80 -8.27
C GLU A 281 -20.74 9.10 -7.27
N ASP A 282 -21.07 7.83 -7.52
CA ASP A 282 -21.90 7.02 -6.62
C ASP A 282 -21.22 6.82 -5.26
N ILE A 283 -19.93 6.47 -5.25
CA ILE A 283 -19.18 6.26 -4.01
C ILE A 283 -19.05 7.57 -3.21
N LEU A 284 -18.70 8.67 -3.86
CA LEU A 284 -18.56 9.96 -3.19
C LEU A 284 -19.90 10.50 -2.64
N LYS A 285 -21.02 10.10 -3.24
CA LYS A 285 -22.35 10.58 -2.86
C LYS A 285 -23.03 9.69 -1.82
N ASN A 286 -22.91 8.38 -1.97
CA ASN A 286 -23.65 7.39 -1.19
C ASN A 286 -22.77 6.67 -0.15
N GLY A 287 -21.44 6.80 -0.25
CA GLY A 287 -20.47 6.08 0.56
C GLY A 287 -20.36 4.60 0.18
N LEU A 288 -19.24 3.97 0.57
CA LEU A 288 -19.18 2.52 0.77
C LEU A 288 -18.85 2.26 2.23
N GLU A 289 -19.53 1.27 2.81
CA GLU A 289 -19.13 0.74 4.11
C GLU A 289 -17.83 -0.08 3.94
N ASN A 290 -17.07 -0.22 5.02
CA ASN A 290 -15.90 -1.09 5.04
C ASN A 290 -16.32 -2.56 4.85
N MET A 291 -15.57 -3.29 4.02
CA MET A 291 -15.84 -4.71 3.74
C MET A 291 -17.22 -4.93 3.11
N ASP A 292 -17.62 -4.03 2.21
CA ASP A 292 -18.87 -4.13 1.48
C ASP A 292 -18.61 -4.45 0.00
N SER A 293 -19.56 -5.14 -0.63
CA SER A 293 -19.51 -5.37 -2.07
C SER A 293 -20.85 -5.10 -2.70
N LYS A 294 -20.83 -4.26 -3.74
CA LYS A 294 -21.98 -3.75 -4.45
C LYS A 294 -21.92 -4.12 -5.93
N ASN A 295 -22.98 -4.76 -6.42
CA ASN A 295 -23.11 -5.10 -7.83
C ASN A 295 -23.78 -3.96 -8.58
N PHE A 296 -23.18 -3.52 -9.68
CA PHE A 296 -23.74 -2.58 -10.63
C PHE A 296 -24.24 -3.36 -11.86
N GLU A 297 -25.41 -4.01 -11.74
CA GLU A 297 -25.99 -4.85 -12.81
C GLU A 297 -26.10 -4.11 -14.16
N ALA A 298 -26.40 -2.82 -14.14
CA ALA A 298 -26.52 -1.98 -15.33
C ALA A 298 -25.18 -1.78 -16.07
N LEU A 299 -24.05 -1.93 -15.36
CA LEU A 299 -22.70 -1.82 -15.89
C LEU A 299 -22.01 -3.18 -16.05
N GLY A 300 -22.56 -4.24 -15.46
CA GLY A 300 -21.94 -5.57 -15.42
C GLY A 300 -20.68 -5.62 -14.56
N LEU A 301 -20.58 -4.74 -13.55
CA LEU A 301 -19.39 -4.60 -12.68
C LEU A 301 -19.75 -4.88 -11.22
N SER A 302 -18.78 -5.31 -10.43
CA SER A 302 -18.90 -5.49 -8.98
C SER A 302 -17.83 -4.66 -8.28
N LEU A 303 -18.23 -3.81 -7.35
CA LEU A 303 -17.34 -3.00 -6.55
C LEU A 303 -17.17 -3.62 -5.17
N THR A 304 -15.94 -3.80 -4.71
CA THR A 304 -15.62 -4.30 -3.36
C THR A 304 -14.72 -3.30 -2.63
N SER A 305 -15.05 -2.96 -1.39
CA SER A 305 -14.20 -2.17 -0.49
C SER A 305 -13.50 -3.06 0.54
N VAL A 306 -12.20 -2.88 0.75
CA VAL A 306 -11.44 -3.54 1.84
C VAL A 306 -10.52 -2.52 2.50
N PRO A 307 -10.09 -2.72 3.77
CA PRO A 307 -9.13 -1.81 4.41
C PRO A 307 -7.78 -1.79 3.68
N VAL A 308 -7.15 -0.62 3.55
CA VAL A 308 -5.84 -0.46 2.89
C VAL A 308 -4.75 -1.29 3.59
N ALA A 309 -4.78 -1.40 4.91
CA ALA A 309 -3.91 -2.29 5.66
C ALA A 309 -4.58 -2.75 6.96
N SER A 310 -4.25 -3.95 7.42
CA SER A 310 -4.76 -4.54 8.67
C SER A 310 -4.39 -3.75 9.94
N THR A 311 -3.41 -2.85 9.85
CA THR A 311 -2.83 -2.07 10.96
C THR A 311 -3.17 -0.57 10.95
N VAL A 312 -3.96 -0.11 9.95
CA VAL A 312 -4.24 1.31 9.67
C VAL A 312 -5.74 1.61 9.75
N ASN A 313 -6.11 2.74 10.36
CA ASN A 313 -7.49 3.23 10.54
C ASN A 313 -8.05 3.87 9.24
N PRO A 314 -9.34 4.23 9.16
CA PRO A 314 -10.33 3.71 8.24
C PRO A 314 -10.30 4.32 6.82
N ASP A 315 -9.21 4.14 6.07
CA ASP A 315 -9.20 4.37 4.63
C ASP A 315 -9.21 3.01 3.89
N PHE A 316 -10.00 2.91 2.82
CA PHE A 316 -10.29 1.64 2.13
C PHE A 316 -9.82 1.65 0.69
N ALA A 317 -9.25 0.52 0.28
CA ALA A 317 -8.99 0.17 -1.10
C ALA A 317 -10.30 -0.32 -1.75
N LEU A 318 -10.51 0.08 -3.00
CA LEU A 318 -11.63 -0.30 -3.83
C LEU A 318 -11.15 -1.20 -4.95
N PHE A 319 -11.95 -2.22 -5.26
CA PHE A 319 -11.74 -3.12 -6.39
C PHE A 319 -12.97 -3.14 -7.28
N PHE A 320 -12.77 -3.03 -8.59
CA PHE A 320 -13.81 -2.96 -9.62
C PHE A 320 -13.71 -4.12 -10.61
#